data_AF-A0A699WTB1-F1
#
_entry.id   AF-A0A699WTB1-F1
#
_cell.length_a   1.000
_cell.length_b   1.000
_cell.length_c   1.000
_cell.angle_alpha   90.00
_cell.angle_beta   90.00
_cell.angle_gamma   90.00
#
_symmetry.space_group_name_H-M   'P 1'
#
loop_
_entity.id
_entity.type
_entity.pdbx_description
1 polymer ?
#
loop_
_entity_poly.entity_id
_entity_poly.type
_entity_poly.pdbx_seq_one_letter_code
_entity_poly.pdbx_strand_id
1 'polypeptide(L)' 'MTKLTQKGIKYDWGEKKENAFQLIKQKLCSAPILALPEGSEYFVVYCDALHKGLGSVLMQREKVIAYAS' A
#
# COMPACT_ATOMS: atom_id res chain seq x y z
N MET A 1 2.72 13.99 3.51
CA MET A 1 3.13 14.61 2.22
C MET A 1 4.62 14.34 2.01
N THR A 2 5.01 13.74 0.87
CA THR A 2 6.41 13.39 0.59
C THR A 2 7.25 14.66 0.34
N LYS A 3 8.51 14.68 0.78
CA LYS A 3 9.38 15.86 0.65
C LYS A 3 9.57 16.34 -0.80
N LEU A 4 9.49 15.42 -1.77
CA LEU A 4 9.68 15.70 -3.20
C LEU A 4 8.61 16.59 -3.84
N THR A 5 7.40 16.63 -3.25
CA THR A 5 6.26 17.38 -3.79
C THR A 5 6.05 18.72 -3.08
N GLN A 6 6.89 19.05 -2.10
CA GLN A 6 6.80 20.30 -1.35
C GLN A 6 7.34 21.48 -2.16
N LYS A 7 6.59 22.59 -2.16
CA LYS A 7 6.99 23.83 -2.82
C LYS A 7 8.31 24.34 -2.22
N GLY A 8 9.24 24.75 -3.09
CA GLY A 8 10.55 25.26 -2.67
C GLY A 8 11.61 24.18 -2.40
N ILE A 9 11.26 22.89 -2.49
CA ILE A 9 12.24 21.79 -2.46
C ILE A 9 12.69 21.49 -3.89
N LYS A 10 14.01 21.42 -4.11
CA LYS A 10 14.57 20.96 -5.38
C LYS A 10 14.16 19.50 -5.62
N TYR A 11 13.58 19.23 -6.78
CA TYR A 11 13.28 17.87 -7.19
C TYR A 11 14.59 17.11 -7.44
N ASP A 12 14.91 16.21 -6.52
CA ASP A 12 16.10 15.36 -6.58
C ASP A 12 15.65 13.92 -6.73
N TRP A 13 15.76 13.36 -7.93
CA TRP A 13 15.40 11.97 -8.21
C TRP A 13 16.66 11.12 -8.36
N GLY A 14 17.27 10.79 -7.23
CA GLY A 14 18.42 9.90 -7.17
C GLY A 14 18.04 8.42 -7.08
N GLU A 15 19.06 7.57 -7.14
CA GLU A 15 18.95 6.10 -7.14
C GLU A 15 18.08 5.55 -6.00
N LYS A 16 18.17 6.11 -4.79
CA LYS A 16 17.35 5.66 -3.64
C LYS A 16 15.85 5.79 -3.89
N LYS A 17 15.42 6.87 -4.56
CA LYS A 17 14.01 7.14 -4.87
C LYS A 17 13.54 6.28 -6.05
N GLU A 18 14.41 6.10 -7.05
CA GLU A 18 14.16 5.18 -8.16
C GLU A 18 13.99 3.74 -7.66
N ASN A 19 14.90 3.24 -6.82
CA ASN A 19 14.81 1.89 -6.27
C ASN A 19 13.54 1.70 -5.43
N ALA A 20 13.16 2.69 -4.63
CA ALA A 20 11.90 2.64 -3.87
C ALA A 20 10.67 2.62 -4.80
N PHE A 21 10.69 3.41 -5.87
CA PHE A 21 9.61 3.45 -6.86
C PHE A 21 9.48 2.13 -7.63
N GLN A 22 10.61 1.53 -8.05
CA GLN A 22 10.64 0.23 -8.70
C GLN A 22 10.18 -0.88 -7.76
N LEU A 23 10.58 -0.85 -6.49
CA LEU A 23 10.10 -1.79 -5.49
C LEU A 23 8.57 -1.71 -5.31
N ILE A 24 8.01 -0.49 -5.27
CA ILE A 24 6.55 -0.30 -5.19
C ILE A 24 5.86 -0.86 -6.43
N LYS A 25 6.38 -0.58 -7.64
CA LYS A 25 5.85 -1.16 -8.88
C LYS A 25 5.86 -2.69 -8.84
N GLN A 26 7.00 -3.29 -8.48
CA GLN A 26 7.11 -4.74 -8.38
C GLN A 26 6.12 -5.31 -7.38
N LYS A 27 5.98 -4.72 -6.19
CA LYS A 27 5.02 -5.17 -5.18
C LYS A 27 3.57 -5.04 -5.64
N LEU A 28 3.22 -3.96 -6.35
CA LEU A 28 1.88 -3.79 -6.91
C LEU A 28 1.58 -4.78 -8.04
N CYS A 29 2.55 -5.06 -8.90
CA CYS A 29 2.39 -6.01 -10.02
C CYS A 29 2.45 -7.49 -9.58
N SER A 30 3.08 -7.78 -8.44
CA SER A 30 3.18 -9.13 -7.86
C SER A 30 2.21 -9.37 -6.70
N ALA A 31 1.41 -8.37 -6.33
CA ALA A 31 0.45 -8.49 -5.24
C ALA A 31 -0.50 -9.68 -5.49
N PRO A 32 -0.89 -10.42 -4.45
CA PRO A 32 -1.84 -11.50 -4.59
C PRO A 32 -3.12 -10.98 -5.24
N ILE A 33 -3.69 -11.79 -6.14
CA ILE A 33 -4.97 -11.50 -6.80
C ILE A 33 -5.99 -11.17 -5.71
N LEU A 34 -6.41 -9.91 -5.66
CA LEU A 34 -7.46 -9.46 -4.76
C LEU A 34 -8.73 -10.21 -5.12
N ALA A 35 -9.36 -10.84 -4.12
CA ALA A 35 -10.65 -11.48 -4.33
C ALA A 35 -11.75 -10.40 -4.37
N LEU A 36 -12.77 -10.63 -5.18
CA LEU A 36 -13.98 -9.82 -5.14
C LEU A 36 -14.72 -10.08 -3.81
N PRO A 37 -15.31 -9.05 -3.19
CA PRO A 37 -16.18 -9.26 -2.04
C PRO A 37 -17.38 -10.14 -2.44
N GLU A 38 -17.69 -11.14 -1.63
CA GLU A 38 -18.73 -12.13 -1.92
C GLU A 38 -19.87 -12.04 -0.90
N GLY A 39 -21.10 -11.87 -1.40
CA GLY A 39 -22.31 -11.90 -0.58
C GLY A 39 -22.36 -10.86 0.54
N SER A 40 -23.07 -11.20 1.61
CA SER A 40 -23.23 -10.38 2.82
C SER A 40 -22.42 -10.91 4.01
N GLU A 41 -21.35 -11.64 3.74
CA GLU A 41 -20.50 -12.21 4.80
C GLU A 41 -19.68 -11.12 5.49
N TYR A 42 -19.35 -11.35 6.76
CA TYR A 42 -18.58 -10.39 7.55
C TYR A 42 -17.16 -10.23 7.00
N PHE A 43 -16.68 -8.99 7.08
CA PHE A 43 -15.29 -8.63 6.78
C PHE A 43 -14.47 -8.58 8.06
N VAL A 44 -13.17 -8.87 7.93
CA VAL A 44 -12.18 -8.69 8.98
C VAL A 44 -11.16 -7.66 8.51
N VAL A 45 -10.88 -6.67 9.35
CA VAL A 45 -9.84 -5.67 9.10
C VAL A 45 -8.66 -5.95 10.02
N TYR A 46 -7.49 -6.21 9.44
CA TYR A 46 -6.23 -6.27 10.17
C TYR A 46 -5.53 -4.93 10.03
N CYS A 47 -5.24 -4.27 11.14
CA CYS A 47 -4.48 -3.01 11.14
C CYS A 47 -3.10 -3.23 11.76
N ASP A 48 -2.08 -2.69 11.11
CA ASP A 48 -0.74 -2.53 11.68
C ASP A 48 -0.37 -1.05 11.67
N ALA A 49 0.30 -0.59 12.73
CA ALA A 49 0.64 0.81 12.90
C ALA A 49 2.09 0.93 13.37
N LEU A 50 2.88 1.66 12.59
CA LEU A 50 4.19 2.14 13.00
C LEU A 50 4.17 3.67 13.04
N HIS A 51 5.05 4.27 13.84
CA HIS A 51 5.20 5.74 13.93
C HIS A 51 5.36 6.45 12.57
N LYS A 52 5.76 5.72 11.52
CA LYS A 52 6.00 6.25 10.16
C LYS A 52 4.87 5.97 9.18
N GLY A 53 3.87 5.17 9.55
CA GLY A 53 2.76 4.81 8.66
C GLY A 53 1.78 3.83 9.31
N LEU A 54 0.52 3.96 8.92
CA LEU A 54 -0.52 2.97 9.21
C LEU A 54 -0.74 2.11 7.97
N GLY A 55 -1.07 0.85 8.18
CA GLY A 55 -1.50 -0.06 7.12
C GLY A 55 -2.67 -0.89 7.62
N SER A 56 -3.57 -1.23 6.71
CA SER A 56 -4.68 -2.13 6.98
C SER A 56 -4.95 -3.05 5.80
N VAL A 57 -5.41 -4.25 6.11
CA VAL A 57 -5.80 -5.27 5.14
C VAL A 57 -7.24 -5.66 5.42
N LEU A 58 -8.10 -5.53 4.41
CA LEU A 58 -9.47 -6.01 4.44
C LEU A 58 -9.50 -7.45 3.92
N MET A 59 -10.03 -8.37 4.72
CA MET A 59 -10.10 -9.79 4.40
C MET A 59 -11.52 -10.35 4.54
N GLN A 60 -11.84 -11.36 3.74
CA GLN A 60 -13.09 -12.12 3.79
C GLN A 60 -12.78 -13.59 3.49
N ARG A 61 -13.21 -14.52 4.36
CA ARG A 61 -12.99 -15.97 4.20
C ARG A 61 -11.53 -16.31 3.81
N GLU A 62 -10.58 -15.75 4.57
CA GLU A 62 -9.13 -15.92 4.38
C GLU A 62 -8.55 -15.32 3.08
N LYS A 63 -9.36 -14.65 2.27
CA LYS A 63 -8.92 -13.96 1.05
C LYS A 63 -8.73 -12.47 1.32
N VAL A 64 -7.70 -11.89 0.71
CA VAL A 64 -7.48 -10.45 0.74
C VAL A 64 -8.38 -9.76 -0.28
N ILE A 65 -9.15 -8.78 0.18
CA ILE A 65 -10.07 -7.98 -0.65
C ILE A 65 -9.42 -6.64 -1.03
N ALA A 66 -8.78 -5.97 -0.07
CA ALA A 66 -8.14 -4.69 -0.29
C ALA A 66 -7.00 -4.41 0.70
N TYR A 67 -6.09 -3.54 0.30
CA TYR A 67 -5.08 -2.91 1.15
C TYR A 67 -5.37 -1.42 1.26
N ALA A 68 -5.18 -0.83 2.45
CA ALA A 68 -5.29 0.61 2.68
C ALA A 68 -4.19 1.10 3.63
N SER A 69 -3.62 2.28 3.36
CA SER A 69 -2.52 2.89 4.14
C SER A 69 -2.59 4.40 4.10
#